data_AF-A0AAU0H4C0-F1
#
_entry.id   AF-A0AAU0H4C0-F1
#
_cell.length_a   1.000
_cell.length_b   1.000
_cell.length_c   1.000
_cell.angle_alpha   90.00
_cell.angle_beta   90.00
_cell.angle_gamma   90.00
#
_symmetry.space_group_name_H-M   'P 1'
#
loop_
_entity.id
_entity.type
_entity.pdbx_description
1 polymer ?
#
loop_
_entity_poly.entity_id
_entity_poly.type
_entity_poly.pdbx_seq_one_letter_code
_entity_poly.pdbx_strand_id
1 'polypeptide(L)'
;MDIDISWGGYYASISDDNGEITLFRLLDFNRDDYHIAIYQEKFQSIPSLNEVEDLSPFIRHVPLDSRSLLNNKKTLLIGNRHLSKSDLAGYLIYLESFEVPSEDLELLIQSIQEYSQEPPLQLRLTLVEEELQISRIE
;
A
#
# COMPACT_ATOMS: atom_id res chain seq x y z
N MET A 1 -11.81 -10.91 -4.06
CA MET A 1 -11.97 -9.65 -3.31
C MET A 1 -11.82 -8.53 -4.32
N ASP A 2 -12.72 -7.56 -4.29
CA ASP A 2 -12.61 -6.37 -5.13
C ASP A 2 -11.95 -5.26 -4.29
N ILE A 3 -10.96 -4.56 -4.85
CA ILE A 3 -10.13 -3.58 -4.14
C ILE A 3 -9.68 -2.46 -5.07
N ASP A 4 -9.61 -1.25 -4.53
CA ASP A 4 -8.98 -0.10 -5.16
C ASP A 4 -7.49 -0.06 -4.81
N ILE A 5 -6.60 -0.21 -5.79
CA ILE A 5 -5.15 -0.07 -5.61
C ILE A 5 -4.69 1.30 -6.09
N SER A 6 -4.06 2.07 -5.20
CA SER A 6 -3.52 3.39 -5.50
C SER A 6 -2.17 3.54 -4.81
N TRP A 7 -1.10 3.73 -5.59
CA TRP A 7 0.21 4.06 -5.05
C TRP A 7 0.12 5.40 -4.31
N GLY A 8 0.64 5.46 -3.08
CA GLY A 8 0.46 6.59 -2.18
C GLY A 8 -0.91 6.66 -1.51
N GLY A 9 -1.78 5.68 -1.75
CA GLY A 9 -3.09 5.55 -1.12
C GLY A 9 -2.98 5.27 0.38
N TYR A 10 -3.83 5.93 1.16
CA TYR A 10 -4.06 5.66 2.57
C TYR A 10 -5.22 4.69 2.72
N TYR A 11 -5.02 3.63 3.49
CA TYR A 11 -5.95 2.54 3.65
C TYR A 11 -6.33 2.33 5.11
N ALA A 12 -7.62 2.22 5.36
CA ALA A 12 -8.15 1.67 6.60
C ALA A 12 -8.34 0.17 6.43
N SER A 13 -7.71 -0.60 7.32
CA SER A 13 -7.86 -2.05 7.45
C SER A 13 -8.59 -2.33 8.76
N ILE A 14 -9.83 -2.83 8.67
CA ILE A 14 -10.66 -3.09 9.85
C ILE A 14 -10.54 -4.56 10.24
N SER A 15 -10.10 -4.83 11.46
CA SER A 15 -10.02 -6.20 12.00
C SER A 15 -11.41 -6.82 12.14
N ASP A 16 -11.57 -8.06 11.68
CA ASP A 16 -12.80 -8.82 11.84
C ASP A 16 -13.02 -9.31 13.28
N ASP A 17 -11.95 -9.44 14.08
CA ASP A 17 -12.01 -9.99 15.44
C ASP A 17 -12.50 -8.97 16.47
N ASN A 18 -12.02 -7.72 16.37
CA ASN A 18 -12.24 -6.69 17.39
C ASN A 18 -12.67 -5.33 16.81
N GLY A 19 -12.79 -5.21 15.49
CA GLY A 19 -13.16 -3.95 14.82
C GLY A 19 -12.08 -2.87 14.88
N GLU A 20 -10.86 -3.17 15.34
CA GLU A 20 -9.78 -2.19 15.36
C GLU A 20 -9.41 -1.76 13.95
N ILE A 21 -9.21 -0.45 13.78
CA ILE A 21 -8.81 0.18 12.52
C ILE A 21 -7.30 0.34 12.53
N THR A 22 -6.64 -0.30 11.58
CA THR A 22 -5.22 -0.09 11.29
C THR A 22 -5.09 0.77 10.03
N LEU A 23 -4.27 1.80 10.11
CA LEU A 23 -3.97 2.68 8.98
C LEU A 23 -2.62 2.30 8.37
N PHE A 24 -2.59 2.17 7.06
CA PHE A 24 -1.34 2.05 6.30
C PHE A 24 -1.38 2.89 5.02
N ARG A 25 -0.19 3.21 4.50
CA ARG A 25 -0.04 3.87 3.20
C ARG A 25 0.68 2.94 2.24
N LEU A 26 0.12 2.74 1.06
CA LEU A 26 0.72 1.91 0.01
C LEU A 26 1.89 2.65 -0.63
N LEU A 27 3.07 2.03 -0.62
CA LEU A 27 4.29 2.55 -1.22
C LEU A 27 4.52 1.93 -2.60
N ASP A 28 4.34 0.62 -2.70
CA ASP A 28 4.49 -0.14 -3.94
C ASP A 28 3.65 -1.41 -3.92
N PHE A 29 3.30 -1.95 -5.08
CA PHE A 29 2.42 -3.11 -5.24
C PHE A 29 2.76 -3.90 -6.50
N ASN A 30 2.93 -5.21 -6.35
CA ASN A 30 3.01 -6.15 -7.46
C ASN A 30 2.30 -7.47 -7.10
N ARG A 31 2.46 -8.49 -7.96
CA ARG A 31 1.77 -9.78 -7.81
C ARG A 31 2.21 -10.54 -6.56
N ASP A 32 3.47 -10.40 -6.17
CA ASP A 32 4.10 -11.21 -5.13
C ASP A 32 4.03 -10.49 -3.78
N ASP A 33 4.34 -9.20 -3.76
CA ASP A 33 4.32 -8.39 -2.55
C ASP A 33 3.72 -7.00 -2.75
N TYR A 34 3.40 -6.40 -1.60
CA TYR A 34 3.06 -5.00 -1.50
C TYR A 34 3.81 -4.40 -0.32
N HIS A 35 4.25 -3.16 -0.52
CA HIS A 35 5.09 -2.45 0.41
C HIS A 35 4.29 -1.31 1.03
N ILE A 36 4.29 -1.24 2.36
CA ILE A 36 3.49 -0.26 3.08
C ILE A 36 4.29 0.48 4.14
N ALA A 37 3.82 1.68 4.48
CA ALA A 37 4.14 2.36 5.73
C ALA A 37 2.96 2.21 6.70
N ILE A 38 3.24 2.02 8.00
CA ILE A 38 2.22 1.77 9.04
C ILE A 38 2.17 2.93 10.03
N TYR A 39 0.95 3.29 10.43
CA TYR A 39 0.65 4.34 11.40
C TYR A 39 0.15 3.72 12.71
N GLN A 40 0.44 4.35 13.84
CA GLN A 40 0.13 3.82 15.17
C GLN A 40 -1.13 4.46 15.80
N GLU A 41 -1.63 5.49 15.16
CA GLU A 41 -2.81 6.25 15.54
C GLU A 41 -4.04 5.33 15.57
N LYS A 42 -4.86 5.52 16.60
CA LYS A 42 -6.10 4.76 16.79
C LYS A 42 -7.29 5.61 16.39
N PHE A 43 -8.22 5.02 15.66
CA PHE A 43 -9.42 5.69 15.20
C PHE A 43 -10.68 4.96 15.67
N GLN A 44 -11.72 5.72 16.04
CA GLN A 44 -13.03 5.17 16.41
C GLN A 44 -13.92 4.88 15.19
N SER A 45 -13.62 5.52 14.05
CA SER A 45 -14.28 5.36 12.75
C SER A 45 -13.25 5.50 11.64
N ILE A 46 -13.59 5.15 10.40
CA ILE A 46 -12.69 5.35 9.26
C ILE A 46 -12.35 6.85 9.16
N PRO A 47 -11.06 7.23 9.22
CA PRO A 47 -10.67 8.63 9.14
C PRO A 47 -10.81 9.16 7.72
N SER A 48 -10.94 10.47 7.59
CA SER A 48 -10.86 11.19 6.32
C SER A 48 -9.40 11.37 5.85
N LEU A 49 -9.21 11.71 4.57
CA LEU A 49 -7.88 11.98 4.02
C LEU A 49 -7.15 13.10 4.79
N ASN A 50 -7.85 14.19 5.11
CA ASN A 50 -7.29 15.33 5.84
C ASN A 50 -6.80 14.96 7.25
N GLU A 51 -7.38 13.93 7.87
CA GLU A 51 -6.97 13.45 9.19
C GLU A 51 -5.70 12.59 9.14
N VAL A 52 -5.36 12.03 7.96
CA VAL A 52 -4.25 11.07 7.82
C VAL A 52 -3.07 11.61 7.01
N GLU A 53 -3.27 12.60 6.14
CA GLU A 53 -2.25 13.02 5.16
C GLU A 53 -1.01 13.70 5.77
N ASP A 54 -1.16 14.23 6.98
CA ASP A 54 -0.10 14.91 7.76
C ASP A 54 0.49 14.03 8.86
N LEU A 55 0.01 12.79 9.01
CA LEU A 55 0.57 11.85 9.97
C LEU A 55 1.97 11.39 9.54
N SER A 56 2.79 11.08 10.54
CA SER A 56 4.10 10.48 10.33
C SER A 56 4.03 8.97 10.53
N PRO A 57 4.54 8.14 9.60
CA PRO A 57 4.57 6.70 9.80
C PRO A 57 5.34 6.30 11.05
N PHE A 58 4.77 5.37 11.82
CA PHE A 58 5.48 4.71 12.92
C PHE A 58 6.49 3.69 12.38
N ILE A 59 6.08 2.93 11.36
CA ILE A 59 6.98 2.05 10.60
C ILE A 59 7.01 2.56 9.16
N ARG A 60 8.21 2.86 8.66
CA ARG A 60 8.39 3.51 7.35
C ARG A 60 8.32 2.54 6.16
N HIS A 61 8.51 1.23 6.40
CA HIS A 61 8.47 0.22 5.36
C HIS A 61 8.23 -1.16 5.99
N VAL A 62 7.28 -1.90 5.42
CA VAL A 62 7.04 -3.32 5.66
C VAL A 62 6.69 -3.98 4.32
N PRO A 63 7.43 -5.01 3.89
CA PRO A 63 6.99 -5.88 2.80
C PRO A 63 5.95 -6.88 3.32
N LEU A 64 4.86 -7.06 2.58
CA LEU A 64 3.82 -8.03 2.87
C LEU A 64 3.49 -8.83 1.62
N ASP A 65 3.16 -10.11 1.79
CA ASP A 65 2.71 -10.97 0.71
C ASP A 65 1.36 -10.48 0.17
N SER A 66 1.25 -10.23 -1.13
CA SER A 66 0.02 -9.72 -1.77
C SER A 66 -1.19 -10.64 -1.58
N ARG A 67 -0.99 -11.94 -1.35
CA ARG A 67 -2.06 -12.88 -1.00
C ARG A 67 -2.73 -12.54 0.32
N SER A 68 -2.01 -11.91 1.25
CA SER A 68 -2.55 -11.53 2.57
C SER A 68 -3.67 -10.49 2.48
N LEU A 69 -3.77 -9.73 1.39
CA LEU A 69 -4.91 -8.84 1.14
C LEU A 69 -6.23 -9.61 1.08
N LEU A 70 -6.22 -10.87 0.60
CA LEU A 70 -7.42 -11.72 0.57
C LEU A 70 -7.95 -12.07 1.97
N ASN A 71 -7.12 -11.96 3.00
CA ASN A 71 -7.49 -12.27 4.38
C ASN A 71 -8.26 -11.13 5.05
N ASN A 72 -8.15 -9.90 4.54
CA ASN A 72 -8.91 -8.76 5.08
C ASN A 72 -9.91 -8.22 4.06
N LYS A 73 -11.17 -8.62 4.19
CA LYS A 73 -12.25 -8.15 3.31
C LYS A 73 -12.67 -6.69 3.56
N LYS A 74 -12.17 -6.06 4.63
CA LYS A 74 -12.48 -4.68 5.05
C LYS A 74 -11.25 -3.79 4.95
N THR A 75 -10.54 -3.87 3.83
CA THR A 75 -9.54 -2.89 3.42
C THR A 75 -10.19 -1.87 2.51
N LEU A 76 -10.14 -0.59 2.90
CA LEU A 76 -10.82 0.50 2.23
C LEU A 76 -9.83 1.63 1.94
N LEU A 77 -9.81 2.11 0.70
CA LEU A 77 -9.05 3.29 0.30
C LEU A 77 -9.75 4.54 0.87
N ILE A 78 -9.03 5.31 1.68
CA ILE A 78 -9.49 6.59 2.23
C ILE A 78 -9.30 7.71 1.19
N GLY A 79 -8.18 7.66 0.47
CA GLY A 79 -7.75 8.65 -0.50
C GLY A 79 -6.25 8.50 -0.77
N ASN A 80 -5.70 9.28 -1.69
CA ASN A 80 -4.27 9.21 -2.03
C ASN A 80 -3.58 10.56 -1.92
N ARG A 81 -2.28 10.50 -1.64
CA ARG A 81 -1.37 11.63 -1.80
C ARG A 81 -0.14 11.12 -2.54
N HIS A 82 0.29 11.88 -3.55
CA HIS A 82 1.45 11.53 -4.36
C HIS A 82 2.67 11.20 -3.48
N LEU A 83 3.41 10.17 -3.88
CA LEU A 83 4.60 9.74 -3.16
C LEU A 83 5.77 10.67 -3.47
N SER A 84 6.38 11.19 -2.43
CA SER A 84 7.66 11.87 -2.49
C SER A 84 8.80 10.88 -2.26
N LYS A 85 10.03 11.26 -2.63
CA LYS A 85 11.22 10.47 -2.31
C LYS A 85 11.40 10.26 -0.80
N SER A 86 10.97 11.21 0.03
CA SER A 86 10.99 11.07 1.49
C SER A 86 10.00 10.04 2.02
N ASP A 87 8.84 9.87 1.37
CA ASP A 87 7.88 8.81 1.74
C ASP A 87 8.48 7.42 1.49
N LEU A 88 9.27 7.30 0.42
CA LEU A 88 9.91 6.05 -0.01
C LEU A 88 11.24 5.76 0.71
N ALA A 89 11.68 6.60 1.65
CA ALA A 89 12.99 6.47 2.29
C ALA A 89 13.18 5.10 2.98
N GLY A 90 12.14 4.56 3.62
CA GLY A 90 12.22 3.23 4.23
C GLY A 90 12.37 2.12 3.18
N TYR A 91 11.64 2.24 2.07
CA TYR A 91 11.71 1.28 0.97
C TYR A 91 13.06 1.33 0.23
N LEU A 92 13.62 2.52 0.06
CA LEU A 92 14.95 2.73 -0.52
C LEU A 92 16.03 1.98 0.28
N ILE A 93 16.04 2.11 1.60
CA ILE A 93 16.97 1.40 2.48
C ILE A 93 16.83 -0.13 2.32
N TYR A 94 15.59 -0.62 2.18
CA TYR A 94 15.33 -2.02 1.91
C TYR A 94 15.96 -2.44 0.57
N LEU A 95 15.68 -1.73 -0.53
CA LEU A 95 16.20 -2.08 -1.85
C LEU A 95 17.74 -2.03 -1.92
N GLU A 96 18.36 -1.04 -1.26
CA GLU A 96 19.82 -0.94 -1.14
C GLU A 96 20.43 -2.17 -0.45
N SER A 97 19.73 -2.79 0.51
CA SER A 97 20.18 -4.00 1.18
C SER A 97 20.17 -5.26 0.31
N PHE A 98 19.50 -5.22 -0.84
CA PHE A 98 19.48 -6.28 -1.86
C PHE A 98 20.44 -6.00 -3.03
N GLU A 99 21.33 -5.01 -2.91
CA GLU A 99 22.33 -4.66 -3.93
C GLU A 99 21.71 -4.31 -5.30
N VAL A 100 20.49 -3.78 -5.31
CA VAL A 100 19.85 -3.29 -6.55
C VAL A 100 20.71 -2.15 -7.14
N PRO A 101 21.07 -2.19 -8.44
CA PRO A 101 21.85 -1.13 -9.07
C PRO A 101 21.19 0.24 -8.93
N SER A 102 22.00 1.29 -8.70
CA SER A 102 21.46 2.64 -8.45
C SER A 102 20.64 3.20 -9.61
N GLU A 103 20.98 2.85 -10.85
CA GLU A 103 20.22 3.25 -12.05
C GLU A 103 18.82 2.61 -12.07
N ASP A 104 18.72 1.32 -11.74
CA ASP A 104 17.45 0.60 -11.65
C ASP A 104 16.60 1.14 -10.50
N LEU A 105 17.24 1.53 -9.39
CA LEU A 105 16.58 2.13 -8.24
C LEU A 105 15.97 3.49 -8.59
N GLU A 106 16.69 4.36 -9.33
CA GLU A 106 16.17 5.65 -9.76
C GLU A 106 14.97 5.49 -10.70
N LEU A 107 15.03 4.57 -11.66
CA LEU A 107 13.93 4.27 -12.58
C LEU A 107 12.70 3.71 -11.86
N LEU A 108 12.90 2.80 -10.91
CA LEU A 108 11.83 2.24 -10.11
C LEU A 108 11.13 3.32 -9.28
N ILE A 109 11.89 4.17 -8.60
CA ILE A 109 11.35 5.25 -7.78
C ILE A 109 10.58 6.24 -8.64
N GLN A 110 11.12 6.63 -9.79
CA GLN A 110 10.41 7.50 -10.72
C GLN A 110 9.07 6.87 -11.13
N SER A 111 9.08 5.58 -11.49
CA SER A 111 7.87 4.85 -11.89
C SER A 111 6.82 4.81 -10.78
N ILE A 112 7.22 4.54 -9.52
CA ILE A 112 6.32 4.57 -8.36
C ILE A 112 5.72 5.95 -8.14
N GLN A 113 6.53 7.00 -8.27
CA GLN A 113 6.05 8.38 -8.13
C GLN A 113 5.07 8.76 -9.25
N GLU A 114 5.30 8.29 -10.46
CA GLU A 114 4.37 8.44 -11.59
C GLU A 114 3.06 7.69 -11.33
N TYR A 115 3.12 6.40 -10.94
CA TYR A 115 1.92 5.63 -10.59
C TYR A 115 1.13 6.23 -9.43
N SER A 116 1.77 6.92 -8.49
CA SER A 116 1.08 7.57 -7.38
C SER A 116 0.20 8.77 -7.79
N GLN A 117 0.37 9.25 -9.03
CA GLN A 117 -0.43 10.34 -9.62
C GLN A 117 -1.63 9.80 -10.41
N GLU A 118 -1.62 8.51 -10.74
CA GLU A 118 -2.71 7.87 -11.47
C GLU A 118 -3.92 7.62 -10.57
N PRO A 119 -5.14 7.58 -11.14
CA PRO A 119 -6.32 7.22 -10.39
C PRO A 119 -6.23 5.78 -9.85
N PRO A 120 -6.95 5.45 -8.76
CA PRO A 120 -6.97 4.09 -8.24
C PRO A 120 -7.40 3.05 -9.29
N LEU A 121 -6.69 1.93 -9.32
CA LEU A 121 -7.01 0.78 -10.15
C LEU A 121 -8.03 -0.11 -9.43
N GLN A 122 -9.16 -0.35 -10.09
CA GLN A 122 -10.16 -1.31 -9.63
C GLN A 122 -9.74 -2.72 -10.01
N LEU A 123 -9.36 -3.51 -9.01
CA LEU A 123 -8.85 -4.86 -9.21
C LEU A 123 -9.72 -5.88 -8.49
N ARG A 124 -9.82 -7.06 -9.10
CA ARG A 124 -10.33 -8.27 -8.48
C ARG A 124 -9.17 -9.21 -8.22
N LEU A 125 -8.99 -9.52 -6.94
CA LEU A 125 -8.02 -10.48 -6.43
C LEU A 125 -8.69 -11.83 -6.19
N THR A 126 -8.11 -12.90 -6.71
CA THR A 126 -8.59 -14.28 -6.50
C THR A 126 -7.43 -15.23 -6.26
N LEU A 127 -7.67 -16.28 -5.47
CA LEU A 127 -6.71 -17.37 -5.30
C LEU A 127 -7.14 -18.54 -6.18
N VAL A 128 -6.27 -18.95 -7.09
CA VAL A 128 -6.48 -20.11 -7.98
C VAL A 128 -5.26 -21.00 -7.87
N GLU A 129 -5.46 -22.25 -7.45
CA GLU A 129 -4.34 -23.21 -7.26
C GLU A 129 -3.21 -22.65 -6.39
N GLU A 130 -3.56 -21.95 -5.29
CA GLU A 130 -2.64 -21.28 -4.35
C GLU A 130 -1.87 -20.06 -4.91
N GLU A 131 -2.10 -19.70 -6.18
CA GLU A 131 -1.53 -18.49 -6.79
C GLU A 131 -2.50 -17.32 -6.76
N LEU A 132 -1.95 -16.12 -6.52
CA LEU A 132 -2.71 -14.89 -6.66
C LEU A 132 -2.94 -14.60 -8.16
N GLN A 133 -4.20 -14.43 -8.52
CA GLN A 133 -4.65 -13.95 -9.81
C GLN A 133 -5.24 -12.55 -9.65
N ILE A 134 -4.77 -11.61 -10.47
CA ILE A 134 -5.16 -10.20 -10.46
C ILE A 134 -5.80 -9.88 -11.80
N SER A 135 -7.05 -9.44 -11.78
CA SER A 135 -7.78 -8.99 -12.97
C SER A 135 -8.34 -7.59 -12.77
N ARG A 136 -8.44 -6.79 -13.83
CA ARG A 136 -9.15 -5.50 -13.76
C ARG A 136 -10.66 -5.72 -13.69
N ILE A 137 -11.34 -4.84 -12.98
CA ILE A 137 -12.80 -4.74 -13.00
C ILE A 137 -13.13 -3.69 -14.07
N GLU A 138 -13.95 -4.08 -15.06
CA GLU A 138 -14.49 -3.19 -16.09
C GLU A 138 -15.74 -2.44 -15.62
#